data_AF-A0A126UNM7-F1
#
_entry.id   AF-A0A126UNM7-F1
#
_cell.length_a   1.000
_cell.length_b   1.000
_cell.length_c   1.000
_cell.angle_alpha   90.00
_cell.angle_beta   90.00
_cell.angle_gamma   90.00
#
_symmetry.space_group_name_H-M   'P 1'
#
loop_
_entity.id
_entity.type
_entity.pdbx_description
1 polymer ?
#
loop_
_entity_poly.entity_id
_entity_poly.type
_entity_poly.pdbx_seq_one_letter_code
_entity_poly.pdbx_strand_id
1 'polypeptide(L)'
;MNDDILPSLLKEVQDKFEVAYGKSDIISSAFVKLKNKKATYATANDFALEVGDILAEALSLSVTGDKLPDGKMYYNIANRLLADTLGRNFELVSGYAGQVQKNLNKSAEIGLQVQVPEINQDRIDGLVNRLASEAVFDDVAWLLQEPIVNFTQSIVDDSIKVNAEFHEKAGLRPKIVRTSVGKCCKWCQSIAGSYDYPNVPHDVYRRHQNCRCTVNFKPGDGRRQNIWTKKVVKPVDSAIIGVRKSLNLKPVYDTSRYAHNIDGTVKVSRTVERRIPNDVKPFEVIDVINTKGVASRTYIDEYGRRGMRIDTSDHGQPKYHPMGAHKHIIEYDENGNYLSDGKPTVLSQKDRKESRDIL
;
A
#
# COMPACT_ATOMS: atom_id res chain seq x y z
N MET A 1 52.38 3.36 11.60
CA MET A 1 50.91 3.31 11.79
C MET A 1 50.35 3.61 10.42
N ASN A 2 49.65 2.66 9.78
CA ASN A 2 48.89 2.98 8.57
C ASN A 2 47.65 3.71 9.03
N ASP A 3 47.56 5.00 8.72
CA ASP A 3 46.36 5.79 8.96
C ASP A 3 45.18 5.12 8.25
N ASP A 4 44.04 4.99 8.94
CA ASP A 4 42.81 4.51 8.31
C ASP A 4 42.42 5.51 7.23
N ILE A 5 42.58 5.13 5.95
CA ILE A 5 42.29 6.00 4.80
C ILE A 5 40.79 6.17 4.56
N LEU A 6 39.94 5.34 5.18
CA LEU A 6 38.53 5.32 4.86
C LEU A 6 37.79 6.63 5.24
N PRO A 7 38.00 7.24 6.42
CA PRO A 7 37.29 8.47 6.78
C PRO A 7 37.54 9.63 5.80
N SER A 8 38.77 9.79 5.31
CA SER A 8 39.08 10.82 4.30
C SER A 8 38.46 10.48 2.96
N LEU A 9 38.50 9.20 2.56
CA LEU A 9 37.88 8.72 1.32
C LEU A 9 36.37 8.92 1.31
N LEU A 10 35.67 8.56 2.40
CA LEU A 10 34.24 8.75 2.56
C LEU A 10 33.86 10.23 2.50
N LYS A 11 34.65 11.09 3.15
CA LYS A 11 34.43 12.53 3.10
C LYS A 11 34.57 13.07 1.68
N GLU A 12 35.59 12.65 0.92
CA GLU A 12 35.77 13.08 -0.46
C GLU A 12 34.62 12.65 -1.37
N VAL A 13 34.15 11.40 -1.22
CA VAL A 13 32.97 10.90 -1.94
C VAL A 13 31.73 11.71 -1.58
N GLN A 14 31.51 11.98 -0.30
CA GLN A 14 30.37 12.77 0.18
C GLN A 14 30.39 14.20 -0.36
N ASP A 15 31.53 14.90 -0.25
CA ASP A 15 31.66 16.28 -0.71
C ASP A 15 31.38 16.38 -2.22
N LYS A 16 31.91 15.46 -3.03
CA LYS A 16 31.64 15.41 -4.48
C LYS A 16 30.18 15.09 -4.79
N PHE A 17 29.60 14.10 -4.10
CA PHE A 17 28.20 13.75 -4.25
C PHE A 17 27.28 14.93 -3.95
N GLU A 18 27.47 15.60 -2.81
CA GLU A 18 26.62 16.72 -2.38
C GLU A 18 26.70 17.91 -3.35
N VAL A 19 27.90 18.22 -3.85
CA VAL A 19 28.09 19.30 -4.84
C VAL A 19 27.37 19.00 -6.15
N ALA A 20 27.48 17.77 -6.67
CA ALA A 20 26.82 17.38 -7.91
C ALA A 20 25.30 17.25 -7.73
N TYR A 21 24.85 16.62 -6.64
CA TYR A 21 23.44 16.47 -6.28
C TYR A 21 22.75 17.82 -6.16
N GLY A 22 23.38 18.80 -5.49
CA GLY A 22 22.82 20.15 -5.32
C GLY A 22 22.70 20.97 -6.60
N LYS A 23 23.43 20.58 -7.67
CA LYS A 23 23.43 21.26 -8.97
C LYS A 23 22.58 20.56 -10.04
N SER A 24 22.04 19.38 -9.75
CA SER A 24 21.33 18.59 -10.75
C SER A 24 19.92 19.14 -11.02
N ASP A 25 19.70 19.55 -12.27
CA ASP A 25 18.39 19.96 -12.77
C ASP A 25 17.38 18.80 -12.78
N ILE A 26 17.84 17.56 -12.93
CA ILE A 26 16.99 16.36 -12.92
C ILE A 26 16.45 16.14 -11.51
N ILE A 27 17.31 16.20 -10.49
CA ILE A 27 16.91 16.11 -9.08
C ILE A 27 15.94 17.23 -8.71
N SER A 28 16.29 18.48 -9.03
CA SER A 28 15.42 19.64 -8.78
C SER A 28 14.04 19.48 -9.43
N SER A 29 14.02 19.08 -10.71
CA SER A 29 12.78 18.82 -11.47
C SER A 29 11.95 17.68 -10.87
N ALA A 30 12.60 16.65 -10.35
CA ALA A 30 11.92 15.54 -9.67
C ALA A 30 11.15 16.04 -8.43
N PHE A 31 11.79 16.82 -7.56
CA PHE A 31 11.13 17.40 -6.39
C PHE A 31 10.01 18.38 -6.73
N VAL A 32 10.16 19.18 -7.81
CA VAL A 32 9.07 20.02 -8.32
C VAL A 32 7.86 19.18 -8.76
N LYS A 33 8.09 18.09 -9.51
CA LYS A 33 7.02 17.16 -9.90
C LYS A 33 6.38 16.49 -8.67
N LEU A 34 7.18 16.14 -7.67
CA LEU A 34 6.70 15.53 -6.43
C LEU A 34 5.79 16.49 -5.65
N LYS A 35 6.23 17.74 -5.43
CA LYS A 35 5.46 18.80 -4.77
C LYS A 35 4.14 19.09 -5.47
N ASN A 36 4.17 19.08 -6.81
CA ASN A 36 2.99 19.30 -7.65
C ASN A 36 2.10 18.06 -7.80
N LYS A 37 2.40 16.95 -7.10
CA LYS A 37 1.67 15.67 -7.16
C LYS A 37 1.57 15.08 -8.59
N LYS A 38 2.55 15.39 -9.43
CA LYS A 38 2.67 14.90 -10.82
C LYS A 38 3.76 13.82 -10.97
N ALA A 39 4.57 13.60 -9.95
CA ALA A 39 5.59 12.55 -9.96
C ALA A 39 4.96 11.16 -10.03
N THR A 40 5.56 10.30 -10.85
CA THR A 40 5.21 8.87 -10.98
C THR A 40 6.45 8.03 -10.75
N TYR A 41 6.33 6.70 -10.79
CA TYR A 41 7.51 5.83 -10.72
C TYR A 41 8.47 6.00 -11.91
N ALA A 42 8.00 6.54 -13.04
CA ALA A 42 8.92 6.98 -14.09
C ALA A 42 9.82 8.14 -13.62
N THR A 43 9.25 9.10 -12.89
CA THR A 43 10.03 10.19 -12.28
C THR A 43 10.96 9.67 -11.18
N ALA A 44 10.53 8.67 -10.40
CA ALA A 44 11.40 8.02 -9.41
C ALA A 44 12.55 7.25 -10.06
N ASN A 45 12.32 6.62 -11.22
CA ASN A 45 13.36 5.98 -12.01
C ASN A 45 14.38 6.98 -12.54
N ASP A 46 13.93 8.11 -13.10
CA ASP A 46 14.84 9.16 -13.59
C ASP A 46 15.67 9.75 -12.44
N PHE A 47 15.04 9.97 -11.28
CA PHE A 47 15.72 10.38 -10.06
C PHE A 47 16.77 9.35 -9.61
N ALA A 48 16.42 8.06 -9.59
CA ALA A 48 17.34 7.00 -9.19
C ALA A 48 18.52 6.82 -10.16
N LEU A 49 18.30 7.00 -11.46
CA LEU A 49 19.38 7.00 -12.45
C LEU A 49 20.36 8.14 -12.19
N GLU A 50 19.84 9.37 -12.02
CA GLU A 50 20.67 10.54 -11.75
C GLU A 50 21.46 10.42 -10.43
N VAL A 51 20.80 9.99 -9.35
CA VAL A 51 21.48 9.79 -8.06
C VAL A 51 22.55 8.69 -8.18
N GLY A 52 22.26 7.62 -8.92
CA GLY A 52 23.19 6.54 -9.18
C GLY A 52 24.40 6.99 -10.00
N ASP A 53 24.19 7.78 -11.05
CA ASP A 53 25.23 8.33 -11.91
C ASP A 53 26.14 9.29 -11.12
N ILE A 54 25.55 10.18 -10.30
CA ILE A 54 26.30 11.10 -9.44
C ILE A 54 27.14 10.33 -8.41
N LEU A 55 26.59 9.30 -7.77
CA LEU A 55 27.33 8.49 -6.81
C LEU A 55 28.45 7.70 -7.48
N ALA A 56 28.18 7.11 -8.65
CA ALA A 56 29.16 6.39 -9.44
C ALA A 56 30.35 7.28 -9.84
N GLU A 57 30.08 8.51 -10.27
CA GLU A 57 31.10 9.49 -10.59
C GLU A 57 31.90 9.90 -9.34
N ALA A 58 31.22 10.22 -8.22
CA ALA A 58 31.86 10.59 -6.97
C ALA A 58 32.78 9.48 -6.43
N LEU A 59 32.34 8.22 -6.50
CA LEU A 59 33.15 7.04 -6.15
C LEU A 59 34.34 6.90 -7.10
N SER A 60 34.12 6.93 -8.41
CA SER A 60 35.18 6.73 -9.42
C SER A 60 36.26 7.81 -9.35
N LEU A 61 35.90 9.05 -9.03
CA LEU A 61 36.86 10.16 -8.91
C LEU A 61 37.62 10.17 -7.57
N SER A 62 37.11 9.49 -6.55
CA SER A 62 37.68 9.55 -5.19
C SER A 62 38.44 8.29 -4.83
N VAL A 63 37.97 7.14 -5.30
CA VAL A 63 38.53 5.81 -5.04
C VAL A 63 39.41 5.44 -6.23
N THR A 64 40.70 5.72 -6.12
CA THR A 64 41.71 5.44 -7.15
C THR A 64 42.82 4.57 -6.56
N GLY A 65 43.49 3.77 -7.40
CA GLY A 65 44.52 2.83 -6.94
C GLY A 65 45.62 3.49 -6.11
N ASP A 66 46.07 4.69 -6.49
CA ASP A 66 47.10 5.46 -5.77
C ASP A 66 46.70 5.89 -4.35
N LYS A 67 45.40 5.96 -4.06
CA LYS A 67 44.86 6.28 -2.74
C LYS A 67 44.61 5.05 -1.88
N LEU A 68 44.72 3.85 -2.45
CA LEU A 68 44.51 2.59 -1.75
C LEU A 68 45.84 2.00 -1.26
N PRO A 69 45.84 1.23 -0.16
CA PRO A 69 47.07 0.62 0.34
C PRO A 69 47.58 -0.38 -0.69
N ASP A 70 48.85 -0.20 -1.09
CA ASP A 70 49.52 -1.02 -2.10
C ASP A 70 48.77 -1.12 -3.44
N GLY A 71 47.93 -0.14 -3.78
CA GLY A 71 47.12 -0.17 -5.00
C GLY A 71 45.92 -1.12 -4.95
N LYS A 72 45.63 -1.71 -3.78
CA LYS A 72 44.65 -2.78 -3.62
C LYS A 72 43.45 -2.35 -2.78
N MET A 73 42.26 -2.72 -3.26
CA MET A 73 41.04 -2.62 -2.46
C MET A 73 40.94 -3.80 -1.48
N TYR A 74 41.00 -3.52 -0.18
CA TYR A 74 40.79 -4.54 0.85
C TYR A 74 39.31 -4.69 1.20
N TYR A 75 38.91 -5.90 1.58
CA TYR A 75 37.53 -6.23 1.93
C TYR A 75 36.94 -5.28 2.99
N ASN A 76 37.68 -4.98 4.06
CA ASN A 76 37.22 -4.09 5.13
C ASN A 76 37.00 -2.64 4.65
N ILE A 77 37.83 -2.16 3.71
CA ILE A 77 37.70 -0.83 3.10
C ILE A 77 36.47 -0.83 2.19
N ALA A 78 36.36 -1.79 1.27
CA ALA A 78 35.21 -1.93 0.37
C ALA A 78 33.89 -2.08 1.13
N ASN A 79 33.85 -2.91 2.16
CA ASN A 79 32.66 -3.18 2.96
C ASN A 79 32.15 -1.91 3.65
N ARG A 80 33.02 -1.19 4.37
CA ARG A 80 32.62 0.03 5.08
C ARG A 80 32.27 1.16 4.10
N LEU A 81 33.01 1.28 3.00
CA LEU A 81 32.75 2.27 1.93
C LEU A 81 31.37 2.05 1.29
N LEU A 82 31.09 0.84 0.81
CA LEU A 82 29.84 0.53 0.12
C LEU A 82 28.64 0.45 1.07
N ALA A 83 28.81 -0.04 2.30
CA ALA A 83 27.74 -0.04 3.28
C ALA A 83 27.24 1.39 3.59
N ASP A 84 28.16 2.34 3.76
CA ASP A 84 27.79 3.73 4.02
C ASP A 84 27.19 4.40 2.77
N THR A 85 27.90 4.34 1.64
CA THR A 85 27.49 5.05 0.42
C THR A 85 26.21 4.48 -0.20
N LEU A 86 26.09 3.16 -0.35
CA LEU A 86 24.89 2.52 -0.88
C LEU A 86 23.73 2.54 0.11
N GLY A 87 24.01 2.54 1.42
CA GLY A 87 23.00 2.72 2.47
C GLY A 87 22.31 4.09 2.38
N ARG A 88 23.08 5.18 2.33
CA ARG A 88 22.54 6.54 2.16
C ARG A 88 21.80 6.69 0.84
N ASN A 89 22.34 6.11 -0.22
CA ASN A 89 21.70 6.12 -1.53
C ASN A 89 20.35 5.39 -1.52
N PHE A 90 20.28 4.24 -0.84
CA PHE A 90 19.05 3.51 -0.61
C PHE A 90 18.01 4.35 0.16
N GLU A 91 18.40 5.04 1.23
CA GLU A 91 17.51 5.92 1.99
C GLU A 91 16.93 7.05 1.13
N LEU A 92 17.77 7.70 0.31
CA LEU A 92 17.34 8.78 -0.59
C LEU A 92 16.31 8.30 -1.61
N VAL A 93 16.62 7.20 -2.32
CA VAL A 93 15.77 6.71 -3.41
C VAL A 93 14.50 6.05 -2.88
N SER A 94 14.59 5.22 -1.84
CA SER A 94 13.41 4.61 -1.22
C SER A 94 12.50 5.66 -0.57
N GLY A 95 13.08 6.70 0.04
CA GLY A 95 12.34 7.83 0.60
C GLY A 95 11.59 8.64 -0.47
N TYR A 96 12.25 8.93 -1.60
CA TYR A 96 11.60 9.60 -2.73
C TYR A 96 10.49 8.73 -3.35
N ALA A 97 10.78 7.45 -3.62
CA ALA A 97 9.82 6.48 -4.15
C ALA A 97 8.61 6.31 -3.21
N GLY A 98 8.83 6.31 -1.89
CA GLY A 98 7.77 6.24 -0.90
C GLY A 98 6.83 7.46 -0.92
N GLN A 99 7.38 8.66 -1.13
CA GLN A 99 6.56 9.87 -1.32
C GLN A 99 5.76 9.83 -2.63
N VAL A 100 6.35 9.32 -3.71
CA VAL A 100 5.63 9.07 -4.98
C VAL A 100 4.49 8.10 -4.75
N GLN A 101 4.73 6.95 -4.11
CA GLN A 101 3.69 5.96 -3.80
C GLN A 101 2.58 6.56 -2.93
N LYS A 102 2.93 7.37 -1.92
CA LYS A 102 1.96 8.06 -1.06
C LYS A 102 1.03 8.97 -1.87
N ASN A 103 1.60 9.73 -2.81
CA ASN A 103 0.81 10.58 -3.70
C ASN A 103 -0.08 9.75 -4.63
N LEU A 104 0.44 8.67 -5.21
CA LEU A 104 -0.33 7.76 -6.06
C LEU A 104 -1.49 7.10 -5.30
N ASN A 105 -1.25 6.64 -4.07
CA ASN A 105 -2.29 6.08 -3.20
C ASN A 105 -3.37 7.12 -2.91
N LYS A 106 -2.97 8.35 -2.54
CA LYS A 106 -3.92 9.42 -2.26
C LYS A 106 -4.77 9.80 -3.48
N SER A 107 -4.15 9.88 -4.67
CA SER A 107 -4.85 10.16 -5.92
C SER A 107 -5.81 9.06 -6.35
N ALA A 108 -5.57 7.82 -5.92
CA ALA A 108 -6.45 6.67 -6.14
C ALA A 108 -7.39 6.38 -4.94
N GLU A 109 -7.46 7.30 -3.97
CA GLU A 109 -8.28 7.18 -2.76
C GLU A 109 -7.99 5.93 -1.90
N ILE A 110 -6.75 5.44 -1.97
CA ILE A 110 -6.27 4.28 -1.21
C ILE A 110 -5.65 4.76 0.10
N GLY A 111 -6.29 4.40 1.22
CA GLY A 111 -5.83 4.70 2.58
C GLY A 111 -4.79 3.72 3.15
N LEU A 112 -4.04 3.02 2.29
CA LEU A 112 -3.01 2.06 2.69
C LEU A 112 -1.67 2.76 2.93
N GLN A 113 -0.96 2.33 3.98
CA GLN A 113 0.39 2.80 4.28
C GLN A 113 1.38 2.32 3.22
N VAL A 114 2.31 3.19 2.87
CA VAL A 114 3.39 2.87 1.94
C VAL A 114 4.33 1.87 2.58
N GLN A 115 4.70 0.84 1.83
CA GLN A 115 5.75 -0.10 2.21
C GLN A 115 7.10 0.40 1.68
N VAL A 116 8.14 0.27 2.49
CA VAL A 116 9.53 0.53 2.11
C VAL A 116 10.19 -0.83 1.92
N PRO A 117 10.92 -1.09 0.83
CA PRO A 117 11.63 -2.35 0.65
C PRO A 117 12.75 -2.49 1.69
N GLU A 118 13.28 -3.70 1.85
CA GLU A 118 14.54 -3.89 2.58
C GLU A 118 15.72 -3.63 1.62
N ILE A 119 16.84 -3.14 2.15
CA ILE A 119 18.06 -2.97 1.37
C ILE A 119 18.60 -4.35 0.95
N ASN A 120 19.00 -4.48 -0.31
CA ASN A 120 19.51 -5.74 -0.84
C ASN A 120 20.98 -5.95 -0.42
N GLN A 121 21.17 -6.50 0.78
CA GLN A 121 22.50 -6.72 1.35
C GLN A 121 23.34 -7.70 0.52
N ASP A 122 22.74 -8.76 -0.03
CA ASP A 122 23.44 -9.74 -0.86
C ASP A 122 24.12 -9.09 -2.08
N ARG A 123 23.48 -8.07 -2.68
CA ARG A 123 24.07 -7.31 -3.79
C ARG A 123 25.25 -6.45 -3.34
N ILE A 124 25.18 -5.85 -2.15
CA ILE A 124 26.28 -5.07 -1.59
C ILE A 124 27.45 -6.01 -1.31
N ASP A 125 27.21 -7.11 -0.63
CA ASP A 125 28.23 -8.10 -0.29
C ASP A 125 28.89 -8.69 -1.56
N GLY A 126 28.11 -8.93 -2.61
CA GLY A 126 28.61 -9.36 -3.91
C GLY A 126 29.58 -8.33 -4.54
N LEU A 127 29.25 -7.04 -4.49
CA LEU A 127 30.12 -5.96 -4.97
C LEU A 127 31.40 -5.86 -4.12
N VAL A 128 31.26 -5.90 -2.79
CA VAL A 128 32.39 -5.87 -1.85
C VAL A 128 33.37 -7.00 -2.12
N ASN A 129 32.86 -8.24 -2.24
CA ASN A 129 33.69 -9.42 -2.51
C ASN A 129 34.43 -9.29 -3.85
N ARG A 130 33.75 -8.82 -4.90
CA ARG A 130 34.37 -8.68 -6.22
C ARG A 130 35.40 -7.54 -6.27
N LEU A 131 35.14 -6.42 -5.62
CA LEU A 131 36.09 -5.30 -5.52
C LEU A 131 37.37 -5.71 -4.78
N ALA A 132 37.25 -6.59 -3.79
CA ALA A 132 38.39 -7.05 -2.99
C ALA A 132 39.15 -8.24 -3.57
N SER A 133 38.74 -8.75 -4.75
CA SER A 133 39.27 -10.02 -5.27
C SER A 133 40.57 -9.88 -6.06
N GLU A 134 40.84 -8.72 -6.66
CA GLU A 134 42.04 -8.52 -7.48
C GLU A 134 43.21 -7.96 -6.66
N ALA A 135 44.43 -8.19 -7.17
CA ALA A 135 45.63 -7.59 -6.60
C ALA A 135 45.74 -6.09 -6.91
N VAL A 136 45.23 -5.67 -8.08
CA VAL A 136 45.25 -4.29 -8.56
C VAL A 136 43.81 -3.79 -8.63
N PHE A 137 43.52 -2.68 -7.96
CA PHE A 137 42.17 -2.12 -7.93
C PHE A 137 41.65 -1.70 -9.31
N ASP A 138 42.52 -1.20 -10.19
CA ASP A 138 42.12 -0.68 -11.50
C ASP A 138 41.44 -1.74 -12.39
N ASP A 139 41.75 -3.03 -12.19
CA ASP A 139 41.12 -4.16 -12.89
C ASP A 139 39.62 -4.33 -12.53
N VAL A 140 39.21 -3.79 -11.39
CA VAL A 140 37.85 -3.87 -10.83
C VAL A 140 37.20 -2.51 -10.59
N ALA A 141 37.89 -1.41 -10.86
CA ALA A 141 37.39 -0.05 -10.64
C ALA A 141 36.07 0.23 -11.39
N TRP A 142 35.85 -0.43 -12.54
CA TRP A 142 34.60 -0.35 -13.30
C TRP A 142 33.35 -0.77 -12.50
N LEU A 143 33.51 -1.52 -11.41
CA LEU A 143 32.40 -1.91 -10.53
C LEU A 143 31.80 -0.74 -9.76
N LEU A 144 32.55 0.36 -9.61
CA LEU A 144 32.07 1.61 -9.00
C LEU A 144 31.29 2.50 -10.00
N GLN A 145 31.04 2.02 -11.22
CA GLN A 145 30.32 2.75 -12.26
C GLN A 145 28.89 2.20 -12.43
N GLU A 146 28.57 1.63 -13.60
CA GLU A 146 27.26 1.10 -13.96
C GLU A 146 26.62 0.14 -12.94
N PRO A 147 27.37 -0.71 -12.20
CA PRO A 147 26.76 -1.52 -11.14
C PRO A 147 26.14 -0.70 -10.00
N ILE A 148 26.71 0.48 -9.67
CA ILE A 148 26.16 1.42 -8.68
C ILE A 148 24.86 2.02 -9.19
N VAL A 149 24.82 2.44 -10.46
CA VAL A 149 23.62 2.95 -11.12
C VAL A 149 22.52 1.89 -11.14
N ASN A 150 22.87 0.65 -11.47
CA ASN A 150 21.95 -0.47 -11.51
C ASN A 150 21.41 -0.85 -10.12
N PHE A 151 22.24 -0.80 -9.08
CA PHE A 151 21.80 -0.96 -7.70
C PHE A 151 20.80 0.13 -7.33
N THR A 152 21.13 1.38 -7.62
CA THR A 152 20.27 2.54 -7.32
C THR A 152 18.90 2.43 -7.99
N GLN A 153 18.89 2.03 -9.27
CA GLN A 153 17.67 1.87 -10.03
C GLN A 153 16.78 0.72 -9.50
N SER A 154 17.36 -0.38 -9.02
CA SER A 154 16.56 -1.51 -8.53
C SER A 154 15.77 -1.17 -7.28
N ILE A 155 16.21 -0.19 -6.47
CA ILE A 155 15.49 0.27 -5.27
C ILE A 155 14.08 0.77 -5.64
N VAL A 156 13.94 1.37 -6.82
CA VAL A 156 12.64 1.80 -7.35
C VAL A 156 11.77 0.59 -7.69
N ASP A 157 12.32 -0.42 -8.35
CA ASP A 157 11.59 -1.65 -8.70
C ASP A 157 11.18 -2.44 -7.46
N ASP A 158 12.08 -2.55 -6.48
CA ASP A 158 11.82 -3.20 -5.20
C ASP A 158 10.71 -2.47 -4.45
N SER A 159 10.73 -1.13 -4.47
CA SER A 159 9.66 -0.29 -3.92
C SER A 159 8.31 -0.55 -4.61
N ILE A 160 8.29 -0.69 -5.93
CA ILE A 160 7.08 -1.05 -6.69
C ILE A 160 6.58 -2.42 -6.26
N LYS A 161 7.49 -3.41 -6.20
CA LYS A 161 7.15 -4.80 -5.88
C LYS A 161 6.52 -4.93 -4.51
N VAL A 162 7.14 -4.39 -3.45
CA VAL A 162 6.61 -4.51 -2.09
C VAL A 162 5.26 -3.80 -1.91
N ASN A 163 5.05 -2.67 -2.60
CA ASN A 163 3.76 -1.96 -2.56
C ASN A 163 2.70 -2.67 -3.39
N ALA A 164 3.06 -3.26 -4.53
CA ALA A 164 2.14 -4.07 -5.33
C ALA A 164 1.69 -5.34 -4.58
N GLU A 165 2.63 -6.03 -3.95
CA GLU A 165 2.34 -7.18 -3.07
C GLU A 165 1.43 -6.79 -1.91
N PHE A 166 1.70 -5.66 -1.26
CA PHE A 166 0.88 -5.18 -0.16
C PHE A 166 -0.54 -4.79 -0.60
N HIS A 167 -0.65 -4.11 -1.74
CA HIS A 167 -1.94 -3.77 -2.34
C HIS A 167 -2.73 -5.02 -2.71
N GLU A 168 -2.08 -6.04 -3.29
CA GLU A 168 -2.71 -7.33 -3.61
C GLU A 168 -3.25 -8.03 -2.37
N LYS A 169 -2.44 -8.11 -1.30
CA LYS A 169 -2.85 -8.67 -0.02
C LYS A 169 -4.04 -7.92 0.60
N ALA A 170 -4.17 -6.63 0.30
CA ALA A 170 -5.31 -5.81 0.68
C ALA A 170 -6.53 -5.95 -0.25
N GLY A 171 -6.48 -6.85 -1.23
CA GLY A 171 -7.52 -7.13 -2.21
C GLY A 171 -7.50 -6.19 -3.42
N LEU A 172 -6.51 -5.32 -3.59
CA LEU A 172 -6.42 -4.47 -4.78
C LEU A 172 -5.81 -5.23 -5.96
N ARG A 173 -6.03 -4.73 -7.17
CA ARG A 173 -5.42 -5.24 -8.40
C ARG A 173 -4.61 -4.14 -9.08
N PRO A 174 -3.43 -3.78 -8.52
CA PRO A 174 -2.56 -2.81 -9.16
C PRO A 174 -2.02 -3.38 -10.48
N LYS A 175 -1.57 -2.48 -11.34
CA LYS A 175 -1.03 -2.79 -12.66
C LYS A 175 0.41 -2.32 -12.76
N ILE A 176 1.28 -3.21 -13.20
CA ILE A 176 2.70 -2.96 -13.42
C ILE A 176 2.93 -2.74 -14.91
N VAL A 177 3.53 -1.62 -15.27
CA VAL A 177 3.80 -1.28 -16.68
C VAL A 177 5.31 -1.16 -16.86
N ARG A 178 5.91 -2.09 -17.58
CA ARG A 178 7.32 -2.03 -17.96
C ARG A 178 7.43 -1.41 -19.36
N THR A 179 8.12 -0.29 -19.45
CA THR A 179 8.34 0.46 -20.70
C THR A 179 9.80 0.33 -21.11
N SER A 180 10.01 -0.17 -22.34
CA SER A 180 11.33 -0.19 -22.98
C SER A 180 11.69 1.21 -23.51
N VAL A 181 12.98 1.55 -23.47
CA VAL A 181 13.55 2.74 -24.12
C VAL A 181 13.72 2.58 -25.65
N GLY A 182 13.27 1.47 -26.24
CA GLY A 182 13.29 1.19 -27.67
C GLY A 182 14.63 0.67 -28.21
N LYS A 183 15.76 1.27 -27.79
CA LYS A 183 17.13 0.83 -28.14
C LYS A 183 17.76 -0.07 -27.05
N CYS A 184 16.96 -0.87 -26.34
CA CYS A 184 17.47 -1.79 -25.32
C CYS A 184 17.73 -3.20 -25.89
N CYS A 185 18.28 -4.11 -25.07
CA CYS A 185 18.49 -5.49 -25.49
C CYS A 185 17.16 -6.22 -25.80
N LYS A 186 17.24 -7.29 -26.61
CA LYS A 186 16.08 -8.11 -27.03
C LYS A 186 15.27 -8.62 -25.84
N TRP A 187 15.95 -9.08 -24.77
CA TRP A 187 15.29 -9.58 -23.57
C TRP A 187 14.48 -8.50 -22.86
N CYS A 188 15.01 -7.28 -22.71
CA CYS A 188 14.26 -6.17 -22.13
C CYS A 188 13.06 -5.74 -22.98
N GLN A 189 13.18 -5.85 -24.31
CA GLN A 189 12.07 -5.56 -25.21
C GLN A 189 10.98 -6.63 -25.13
N SER A 190 11.33 -7.91 -24.96
CA SER A 190 10.36 -9.01 -24.88
C SER A 190 9.53 -9.03 -23.59
N ILE A 191 10.04 -8.43 -22.50
CA ILE A 191 9.33 -8.32 -21.21
C ILE A 191 8.68 -6.94 -20.99
N ALA A 192 8.70 -6.06 -21.99
CA ALA A 192 7.97 -4.81 -21.93
C ALA A 192 6.47 -5.10 -22.09
N GLY A 193 5.64 -4.46 -21.28
CA GLY A 193 4.22 -4.76 -21.26
C GLY A 193 3.50 -4.24 -20.03
N SER A 194 2.21 -4.53 -19.97
CA SER A 194 1.32 -4.22 -18.86
C SER A 194 0.87 -5.52 -18.21
N TYR A 195 1.07 -5.64 -16.90
CA TYR A 195 0.79 -6.84 -16.13
C TYR A 195 -0.17 -6.52 -14.98
N ASP A 196 -1.23 -7.31 -14.85
CA ASP A 196 -2.18 -7.18 -13.75
C ASP A 196 -1.71 -8.05 -12.57
N TYR A 197 -1.53 -7.43 -11.40
CA TYR A 197 -1.03 -8.14 -10.22
C TYR A 197 -2.10 -9.09 -9.65
N PRO A 198 -1.78 -10.34 -9.26
CA PRO A 198 -0.45 -10.93 -9.04
C PRO A 198 0.18 -11.62 -10.25
N ASN A 199 -0.44 -11.56 -11.43
CA ASN A 199 0.04 -12.24 -12.64
C ASN A 199 1.19 -11.44 -13.29
N VAL A 200 2.25 -11.16 -12.52
CA VAL A 200 3.45 -10.46 -12.95
C VAL A 200 4.63 -11.44 -12.92
N PRO A 201 5.21 -11.79 -14.09
CA PRO A 201 6.41 -12.63 -14.12
C PRO A 201 7.56 -12.01 -13.33
N HIS A 202 8.33 -12.84 -12.63
CA HIS A 202 9.46 -12.37 -11.81
C HIS A 202 10.46 -11.52 -12.62
N ASP A 203 10.68 -11.85 -13.89
CA ASP A 203 11.60 -11.17 -14.78
C ASP A 203 11.20 -9.70 -15.08
N VAL A 204 9.96 -9.30 -14.84
CA VAL A 204 9.49 -7.92 -15.01
C VAL A 204 10.21 -6.93 -14.08
N TYR A 205 10.76 -7.39 -12.96
CA TYR A 205 11.56 -6.57 -12.05
C TYR A 205 13.07 -6.74 -12.26
N ARG A 206 13.49 -7.70 -13.08
CA ARG A 206 14.92 -7.95 -13.30
C ARG A 206 15.53 -6.94 -14.27
N ARG A 207 16.81 -6.67 -14.07
CA ARG A 207 17.62 -5.78 -14.91
C ARG A 207 18.91 -6.46 -15.30
N HIS A 208 19.34 -6.24 -16.54
CA HIS A 208 20.73 -6.50 -16.94
C HIS A 208 21.57 -5.24 -16.69
N GLN A 209 22.89 -5.40 -16.77
CA GLN A 209 23.84 -4.29 -16.74
C GLN A 209 23.49 -3.24 -17.81
N ASN A 210 23.54 -1.95 -17.47
CA ASN A 210 23.20 -0.82 -18.34
C ASN A 210 21.73 -0.73 -18.79
N CYS A 211 20.80 -1.43 -18.13
CA CYS A 211 19.38 -1.28 -18.42
C CYS A 211 18.87 0.10 -17.99
N ARG A 212 18.19 0.82 -18.89
CA ARG A 212 17.53 2.10 -18.60
C ARG A 212 16.00 2.04 -18.71
N CYS A 213 15.43 0.85 -18.90
CA CYS A 213 13.97 0.65 -18.99
C CYS A 213 13.26 1.05 -17.69
N THR A 214 12.01 1.49 -17.79
CA THR A 214 11.24 1.95 -16.63
C THR A 214 10.21 0.92 -16.23
N VAL A 215 10.05 0.68 -14.93
CA VAL A 215 8.88 -0.01 -14.37
C VAL A 215 8.02 1.07 -13.71
N ASN A 216 6.73 1.10 -14.06
CA ASN A 216 5.78 2.05 -13.53
C ASN A 216 4.65 1.30 -12.83
N PHE A 217 4.06 1.96 -11.83
CA PHE A 217 3.02 1.40 -10.98
C PHE A 217 1.73 2.19 -11.13
N LYS A 218 0.63 1.47 -11.38
CA LYS A 218 -0.72 2.01 -11.38
C LYS A 218 -1.51 1.37 -10.24
N PRO A 219 -1.88 2.10 -9.19
CA PRO A 219 -2.58 1.55 -8.01
C PRO A 219 -3.96 0.93 -8.30
N GLY A 220 -4.53 1.13 -9.50
CA GLY A 220 -5.92 0.81 -9.82
C GLY A 220 -6.85 1.97 -9.49
N ASP A 221 -8.16 1.76 -9.59
CA ASP A 221 -9.22 2.75 -9.30
C ASP A 221 -9.83 2.56 -7.89
N GLY A 222 -9.06 2.01 -6.96
CA GLY A 222 -9.49 1.74 -5.59
C GLY A 222 -10.46 0.55 -5.45
N ARG A 223 -10.85 -0.10 -6.55
CA ARG A 223 -11.66 -1.32 -6.53
C ARG A 223 -10.90 -2.47 -5.86
N ARG A 224 -11.60 -3.18 -4.99
CA ARG A 224 -11.08 -4.34 -4.26
C ARG A 224 -11.72 -5.61 -4.78
N GLN A 225 -10.93 -6.61 -5.13
CA GLN A 225 -11.39 -7.96 -5.37
C GLN A 225 -11.30 -8.77 -4.08
N ASN A 226 -12.41 -9.37 -3.67
CA ASN A 226 -12.42 -10.35 -2.60
C ASN A 226 -11.60 -11.58 -3.03
N ILE A 227 -10.63 -12.00 -2.19
CA ILE A 227 -9.65 -13.05 -2.53
C ILE A 227 -10.32 -14.42 -2.69
N TRP A 228 -11.39 -14.69 -1.95
CA TRP A 228 -12.11 -15.97 -1.94
C TRP A 228 -13.17 -16.05 -3.04
N THR A 229 -14.01 -15.02 -3.18
CA THR A 229 -15.13 -15.02 -4.15
C THR A 229 -14.77 -14.48 -5.52
N LYS A 230 -13.61 -13.83 -5.63
CA LYS A 230 -13.15 -13.12 -6.83
C LYS A 230 -14.11 -12.00 -7.29
N LYS A 231 -15.10 -11.59 -6.48
CA LYS A 231 -16.00 -10.47 -6.78
C LYS A 231 -15.30 -9.13 -6.56
N VAL A 232 -15.52 -8.18 -7.46
CA VAL A 232 -14.95 -6.83 -7.41
C VAL A 232 -15.94 -5.88 -6.73
N VAL A 233 -15.49 -5.18 -5.70
CA VAL A 233 -16.23 -4.19 -4.89
C VAL A 233 -15.62 -2.81 -5.14
N LYS A 234 -16.47 -1.79 -5.29
CA LYS A 234 -16.02 -0.39 -5.44
C LYS A 234 -15.41 0.13 -4.13
N PRO A 235 -14.49 1.11 -4.18
CA PRO A 235 -13.97 1.73 -2.97
C PRO A 235 -15.12 2.30 -2.14
N VAL A 236 -15.18 1.93 -0.86
CA VAL A 236 -16.05 2.59 0.13
C VAL A 236 -15.37 3.91 0.47
N ASP A 237 -16.12 5.02 0.41
CA ASP A 237 -15.62 6.39 0.59
C ASP A 237 -14.54 6.48 1.67
N SER A 238 -13.36 6.95 1.28
CA SER A 238 -12.17 7.09 2.14
C SER A 238 -12.43 7.96 3.38
N ALA A 239 -13.38 8.89 3.29
CA ALA A 239 -13.87 9.69 4.42
C ALA A 239 -14.47 8.84 5.55
N ILE A 240 -15.17 7.75 5.20
CA ILE A 240 -15.84 6.86 6.15
C ILE A 240 -14.80 6.02 6.93
N ILE A 241 -13.68 5.65 6.29
CA ILE A 241 -12.60 4.86 6.92
C ILE A 241 -11.78 5.72 7.89
N GLY A 242 -11.54 7.00 7.57
CA GLY A 242 -10.84 7.95 8.44
C GLY A 242 -11.59 8.18 9.76
N VAL A 243 -12.91 8.36 9.68
CA VAL A 243 -13.79 8.54 10.85
C VAL A 243 -13.84 7.29 11.73
N ARG A 244 -13.77 6.08 11.13
CA ARG A 244 -13.79 4.81 11.87
C ARG A 244 -12.51 4.55 12.68
N LYS A 245 -11.34 4.95 12.17
CA LYS A 245 -10.05 4.79 12.88
C LYS A 245 -9.90 5.75 14.06
N SER A 246 -10.44 6.96 13.99
CA SER A 246 -10.34 7.94 15.08
C SER A 246 -11.23 7.64 16.29
N LEU A 247 -12.18 6.69 16.17
CA LEU A 247 -13.20 6.45 17.20
C LEU A 247 -13.08 5.10 17.93
N ASN A 248 -12.22 4.17 17.50
CA ASN A 248 -12.04 2.86 18.16
C ASN A 248 -13.36 2.06 18.36
N LEU A 249 -14.32 2.18 17.42
CA LEU A 249 -15.67 1.62 17.55
C LEU A 249 -15.85 0.33 16.73
N LYS A 250 -16.41 -0.72 17.37
CA LYS A 250 -17.12 -1.81 16.68
C LYS A 250 -18.29 -1.23 15.87
N PRO A 251 -18.74 -1.87 14.77
CA PRO A 251 -19.73 -1.29 13.86
C PRO A 251 -21.00 -0.85 14.61
N VAL A 252 -21.16 0.47 14.76
CA VAL A 252 -22.41 1.06 15.22
C VAL A 252 -23.31 1.14 14.00
N TYR A 253 -24.43 0.43 14.04
CA TYR A 253 -25.43 0.52 12.99
C TYR A 253 -26.10 1.89 13.08
N ASP A 254 -25.89 2.73 12.06
CA ASP A 254 -26.34 4.12 12.07
C ASP A 254 -27.78 4.23 11.55
N THR A 255 -28.73 4.27 12.47
CA THR A 255 -30.15 4.46 12.18
C THR A 255 -30.49 5.86 11.65
N SER A 256 -29.60 6.85 11.71
CA SER A 256 -29.87 8.22 11.20
C SER A 256 -30.06 8.28 9.69
N ARG A 257 -29.66 7.21 8.98
CA ARG A 257 -29.78 7.08 7.53
C ARG A 257 -31.19 6.67 7.07
N TYR A 258 -32.06 6.29 8.01
CA TYR A 258 -33.44 5.95 7.73
C TYR A 258 -34.32 7.19 7.91
N ALA A 259 -35.47 7.21 7.25
CA ALA A 259 -36.44 8.28 7.46
C ALA A 259 -37.03 8.19 8.88
N HIS A 260 -37.22 9.32 9.56
CA HIS A 260 -37.90 9.40 10.84
C HIS A 260 -39.20 10.19 10.72
N ASN A 261 -40.15 9.86 11.57
CA ASN A 261 -41.35 10.65 11.81
C ASN A 261 -40.97 11.91 12.62
N ILE A 262 -41.86 12.91 12.60
CA ILE A 262 -41.69 14.18 13.35
C ILE A 262 -41.47 13.94 14.84
N ASP A 263 -42.08 12.89 15.37
CA ASP A 263 -42.04 12.53 16.78
C ASP A 263 -40.71 11.82 17.19
N GLY A 264 -39.83 11.54 16.23
CA GLY A 264 -38.52 10.93 16.41
C GLY A 264 -38.50 9.41 16.30
N THR A 265 -39.62 8.75 16.02
CA THR A 265 -39.64 7.31 15.68
C THR A 265 -39.15 7.08 14.26
N VAL A 266 -38.59 5.90 13.98
CA VAL A 266 -38.24 5.56 12.60
C VAL A 266 -39.51 5.34 11.77
N LYS A 267 -39.52 5.85 10.55
CA LYS A 267 -40.62 5.69 9.60
C LYS A 267 -40.57 4.29 8.99
N VAL A 268 -41.59 3.48 9.30
CA VAL A 268 -41.76 2.13 8.75
C VAL A 268 -42.08 2.21 7.26
N SER A 269 -41.36 1.44 6.45
CA SER A 269 -41.56 1.36 5.00
C SER A 269 -42.67 0.36 4.63
N ARG A 270 -42.73 -0.78 5.32
CA ARG A 270 -43.77 -1.80 5.12
C ARG A 270 -43.98 -2.63 6.39
N THR A 271 -45.20 -3.14 6.56
CA THR A 271 -45.55 -4.10 7.60
C THR A 271 -45.94 -5.41 6.96
N VAL A 272 -45.45 -6.54 7.49
CA VAL A 272 -45.65 -7.88 6.93
C VAL A 272 -46.03 -8.89 8.01
N GLU A 273 -46.77 -9.92 7.62
CA GLU A 273 -47.12 -11.01 8.52
C GLU A 273 -46.04 -12.11 8.53
N ARG A 274 -45.74 -12.63 9.72
CA ARG A 274 -44.91 -13.83 9.98
C ARG A 274 -43.41 -13.74 9.64
N ARG A 275 -42.99 -13.21 8.48
CA ARG A 275 -41.57 -13.17 8.08
C ARG A 275 -41.23 -12.01 7.13
N ILE A 276 -39.95 -11.64 7.11
CA ILE A 276 -39.39 -10.72 6.13
C ILE A 276 -39.47 -11.34 4.73
N PRO A 277 -40.00 -10.62 3.72
CA PRO A 277 -40.10 -11.12 2.35
C PRO A 277 -38.73 -11.12 1.65
N ASN A 278 -38.62 -11.81 0.52
CA ASN A 278 -37.35 -11.87 -0.23
C ASN A 278 -37.11 -10.64 -1.12
N ASP A 279 -38.12 -9.80 -1.32
CA ASP A 279 -38.14 -8.66 -2.26
C ASP A 279 -37.83 -7.31 -1.59
N VAL A 280 -37.02 -7.33 -0.52
CA VAL A 280 -36.68 -6.12 0.25
C VAL A 280 -35.84 -5.15 -0.57
N LYS A 281 -36.04 -3.85 -0.34
CA LYS A 281 -35.24 -2.78 -0.98
C LYS A 281 -34.26 -2.15 0.00
N PRO A 282 -33.12 -1.62 -0.49
CA PRO A 282 -32.20 -0.86 0.35
C PRO A 282 -32.90 0.25 1.14
N PHE A 283 -32.51 0.41 2.40
CA PHE A 283 -33.08 1.37 3.35
C PHE A 283 -34.56 1.17 3.72
N GLU A 284 -35.16 0.02 3.42
CA GLU A 284 -36.47 -0.31 3.97
C GLU A 284 -36.40 -0.60 5.47
N VAL A 285 -37.41 -0.11 6.20
CA VAL A 285 -37.69 -0.51 7.58
C VAL A 285 -38.95 -1.35 7.57
N ILE A 286 -38.85 -2.58 8.05
CA ILE A 286 -39.88 -3.60 7.92
C ILE A 286 -40.32 -4.08 9.30
N ASP A 287 -41.60 -3.92 9.60
CA ASP A 287 -42.20 -4.48 10.79
C ASP A 287 -42.81 -5.84 10.51
N VAL A 288 -42.46 -6.84 11.33
CA VAL A 288 -43.08 -8.16 11.30
C VAL A 288 -44.09 -8.25 12.43
N ILE A 289 -45.36 -8.51 12.10
CA ILE A 289 -46.45 -8.61 13.07
C ILE A 289 -46.86 -10.06 13.35
N ASN A 290 -47.37 -10.30 14.56
CA ASN A 290 -48.04 -11.52 15.00
C ASN A 290 -49.35 -11.19 15.74
N THR A 291 -50.01 -12.19 16.33
CA THR A 291 -51.29 -12.01 17.04
C THR A 291 -51.22 -11.10 18.28
N LYS A 292 -50.02 -10.77 18.75
CA LYS A 292 -49.75 -9.91 19.92
C LYS A 292 -49.24 -8.51 19.53
N GLY A 293 -49.12 -8.19 18.25
CA GLY A 293 -48.61 -6.90 17.76
C GLY A 293 -47.30 -7.03 16.96
N VAL A 294 -46.48 -5.98 16.96
CA VAL A 294 -45.17 -6.00 16.27
C VAL A 294 -44.21 -6.91 17.04
N ALA A 295 -43.73 -7.96 16.38
CA ALA A 295 -42.79 -8.92 16.93
C ALA A 295 -41.34 -8.45 16.75
N SER A 296 -41.05 -7.80 15.62
CA SER A 296 -39.72 -7.27 15.33
C SER A 296 -39.76 -6.16 14.29
N ARG A 297 -38.75 -5.29 14.32
CA ARG A 297 -38.46 -4.27 13.30
C ARG A 297 -37.09 -4.52 12.70
N THR A 298 -37.05 -4.72 11.38
CA THR A 298 -35.82 -5.01 10.64
C THR A 298 -35.45 -3.83 9.76
N TYR A 299 -34.18 -3.44 9.82
CA TYR A 299 -33.58 -2.37 9.04
C TYR A 299 -32.78 -2.99 7.90
N ILE A 300 -33.14 -2.64 6.66
CA ILE A 300 -32.49 -3.14 5.46
C ILE A 300 -31.37 -2.18 5.04
N ASP A 301 -30.14 -2.68 4.99
CA ASP A 301 -28.96 -1.90 4.67
C ASP A 301 -28.94 -1.40 3.21
N GLU A 302 -27.92 -0.60 2.89
CA GLU A 302 -27.72 -0.02 1.56
C GLU A 302 -27.54 -1.05 0.42
N TYR A 303 -27.33 -2.33 0.76
CA TYR A 303 -27.16 -3.44 -0.17
C TYR A 303 -28.42 -4.32 -0.28
N GLY A 304 -29.52 -3.96 0.40
CA GLY A 304 -30.74 -4.77 0.38
C GLY A 304 -30.68 -5.98 1.31
N ARG A 305 -29.84 -5.95 2.34
CA ARG A 305 -29.70 -7.05 3.32
C ARG A 305 -30.23 -6.64 4.68
N ARG A 306 -30.65 -7.60 5.51
CA ARG A 306 -31.05 -7.32 6.90
C ARG A 306 -29.82 -6.85 7.66
N GLY A 307 -29.75 -5.59 8.09
CA GLY A 307 -28.55 -5.06 8.77
C GLY A 307 -28.69 -5.04 10.29
N MET A 308 -29.86 -4.65 10.78
CA MET A 308 -30.19 -4.66 12.21
C MET A 308 -31.61 -5.14 12.41
N ARG A 309 -31.87 -5.85 13.51
CA ARG A 309 -33.22 -6.19 13.96
C ARG A 309 -33.41 -5.77 15.41
N ILE A 310 -34.56 -5.19 15.70
CA ILE A 310 -35.05 -4.96 17.07
C ILE A 310 -36.16 -5.96 17.30
N ASP A 311 -35.99 -6.79 18.32
CA ASP A 311 -36.98 -7.76 18.77
C ASP A 311 -37.68 -7.21 20.02
N THR A 312 -39.01 -7.32 20.07
CA THR A 312 -39.84 -6.68 21.12
C THR A 312 -39.99 -7.56 22.37
N SER A 313 -39.53 -8.81 22.32
CA SER A 313 -39.58 -9.76 23.44
C SER A 313 -38.34 -10.67 23.46
N ASP A 314 -38.25 -11.52 24.48
CA ASP A 314 -37.22 -12.57 24.63
C ASP A 314 -37.52 -13.85 23.81
N HIS A 315 -38.58 -13.82 22.99
CA HIS A 315 -39.09 -14.94 22.21
C HIS A 315 -39.39 -16.20 23.03
N GLY A 316 -39.60 -16.07 24.35
CA GLY A 316 -39.79 -17.20 25.26
C GLY A 316 -38.57 -18.11 25.41
N GLN A 317 -37.37 -17.63 25.02
CA GLN A 317 -36.11 -18.35 25.11
C GLN A 317 -35.11 -17.64 26.04
N PRO A 318 -35.40 -17.53 27.35
CA PRO A 318 -34.60 -16.75 28.30
C PRO A 318 -33.15 -17.25 28.43
N LYS A 319 -32.86 -18.49 28.03
CA LYS A 319 -31.49 -19.02 28.00
C LYS A 319 -30.64 -18.41 26.88
N TYR A 320 -31.24 -18.10 25.73
CA TYR A 320 -30.54 -17.58 24.53
C TYR A 320 -30.73 -16.07 24.37
N HIS A 321 -31.85 -15.54 24.87
CA HIS A 321 -32.20 -14.13 24.93
C HIS A 321 -32.57 -13.78 26.38
N PRO A 322 -31.58 -13.58 27.27
CA PRO A 322 -31.81 -13.41 28.71
C PRO A 322 -32.42 -12.05 29.10
N MET A 323 -32.84 -11.27 28.12
CA MET A 323 -33.32 -9.90 28.24
C MET A 323 -34.58 -9.75 27.38
N GLY A 324 -35.49 -8.84 27.78
CA GLY A 324 -36.73 -8.55 27.04
C GLY A 324 -36.46 -7.94 25.66
N ALA A 325 -36.99 -6.76 25.36
CA ALA A 325 -36.69 -6.14 24.07
C ALA A 325 -35.17 -5.89 23.89
N HIS A 326 -34.64 -6.29 22.73
CA HIS A 326 -33.21 -6.31 22.45
C HIS A 326 -32.94 -6.10 20.96
N LYS A 327 -31.67 -5.86 20.61
CA LYS A 327 -31.25 -5.72 19.21
C LYS A 327 -30.19 -6.73 18.80
N HIS A 328 -30.24 -7.02 17.52
CA HIS A 328 -29.38 -7.92 16.77
C HIS A 328 -28.73 -7.12 15.65
N ILE A 329 -27.39 -7.20 15.54
CA ILE A 329 -26.67 -6.70 14.37
C ILE A 329 -26.36 -7.92 13.52
N ILE A 330 -26.95 -7.96 12.33
CA ILE A 330 -26.89 -9.16 11.48
C ILE A 330 -25.48 -9.29 10.92
N GLU A 331 -24.90 -10.47 11.11
CA GLU A 331 -23.56 -10.79 10.68
C GLU A 331 -23.62 -11.54 9.35
N TYR A 332 -22.82 -11.05 8.40
CA TYR A 332 -22.61 -11.70 7.11
C TYR A 332 -21.14 -12.06 6.99
N ASP A 333 -20.86 -13.14 6.27
CA ASP A 333 -19.50 -13.47 5.90
C ASP A 333 -18.98 -12.49 4.84
N GLU A 334 -17.70 -12.61 4.51
CA GLU A 334 -17.04 -11.77 3.51
C GLU A 334 -17.65 -11.90 2.09
N ASN A 335 -18.51 -12.91 1.89
CA ASN A 335 -19.14 -13.24 0.62
C ASN A 335 -20.59 -12.72 0.54
N GLY A 336 -21.09 -12.14 1.63
CA GLY A 336 -22.46 -11.65 1.78
C GLY A 336 -23.47 -12.74 2.14
N ASN A 337 -23.02 -13.94 2.51
CA ASN A 337 -23.88 -14.98 3.06
C ASN A 337 -24.20 -14.65 4.51
N TYR A 338 -25.46 -14.84 4.88
CA TYR A 338 -25.89 -14.69 6.27
C TYR A 338 -25.14 -15.70 7.16
N LEU A 339 -24.48 -15.21 8.20
CA LEU A 339 -23.82 -16.04 9.21
C LEU A 339 -24.74 -16.23 10.42
N SER A 340 -25.16 -15.12 11.03
CA SER A 340 -25.95 -15.12 12.24
C SER A 340 -26.69 -13.80 12.41
N ASP A 341 -27.69 -13.76 13.30
CA ASP A 341 -28.32 -12.51 13.72
C ASP A 341 -27.42 -11.70 14.69
N GLY A 342 -26.20 -12.17 14.97
CA GLY A 342 -25.32 -11.61 15.99
C GLY A 342 -25.81 -11.91 17.40
N LYS A 343 -24.98 -11.58 18.40
CA LYS A 343 -25.38 -11.72 19.81
C LYS A 343 -26.47 -10.69 20.16
N PRO A 344 -27.49 -11.06 20.96
CA PRO A 344 -28.47 -10.10 21.44
C PRO A 344 -27.77 -9.05 22.31
N THR A 345 -28.11 -7.78 22.08
CA THR A 345 -27.57 -6.65 22.83
C THR A 345 -28.71 -5.80 23.39
N VAL A 346 -28.49 -5.22 24.56
CA VAL A 346 -29.47 -4.36 25.23
C VAL A 346 -29.73 -3.11 24.37
N LEU A 347 -31.00 -2.71 24.26
CA LEU A 347 -31.39 -1.48 23.58
C LEU A 347 -30.82 -0.25 24.30
N SER A 348 -30.11 0.58 23.56
CA SER A 348 -29.64 1.89 24.01
C SER A 348 -30.82 2.87 24.18
N GLN A 349 -30.59 4.02 24.81
CA GLN A 349 -31.60 5.08 24.91
C GLN A 349 -32.08 5.55 23.53
N LYS A 350 -31.18 5.61 22.54
CA LYS A 350 -31.52 5.96 21.16
C LYS A 350 -32.43 4.90 20.53
N ASP A 351 -32.05 3.61 20.63
CA ASP A 351 -32.85 2.51 20.08
C ASP A 351 -34.28 2.51 20.66
N ARG A 352 -34.39 2.74 21.97
CA ARG A 352 -35.68 2.86 22.68
C ARG A 352 -36.49 4.05 22.20
N LYS A 353 -35.87 5.21 21.99
CA LYS A 353 -36.55 6.41 21.49
C LYS A 353 -37.06 6.22 20.07
N GLU A 354 -36.23 5.66 19.19
CA GLU A 354 -36.55 5.49 17.77
C GLU A 354 -37.55 4.36 17.51
N SER A 355 -37.70 3.43 18.45
CA SER A 355 -38.60 2.28 18.34
C SER A 355 -39.67 2.24 19.43
N ARG A 356 -39.95 3.37 20.11
CA ARG A 356 -40.92 3.41 21.22
C ARG A 356 -42.35 3.05 20.82
N ASP A 357 -42.66 3.09 19.54
CA ASP A 357 -43.95 2.71 18.97
C ASP A 357 -44.18 1.19 18.94
N ILE A 358 -43.13 0.40 19.14
CA ILE A 358 -43.18 -1.07 19.15
C ILE A 358 -42.65 -1.71 20.44
N LEU A 359 -42.20 -0.90 21.40
CA LEU A 359 -41.53 -1.35 22.64
C LEU A 359 -42.41 -1.23 23.89
#